data_AF-A0A6N2K1Y8-F1
#
_entry.id   AF-A0A6N2K1Y8-F1
#
_cell.length_a   1.000
_cell.length_b   1.000
_cell.length_c   1.000
_cell.angle_alpha   90.00
_cell.angle_beta   90.00
_cell.angle_gamma   90.00
#
_symmetry.space_group_name_H-M   'P 1'
#
loop_
_entity.id
_entity.type
_entity.pdbx_description
1 polymer ?
#
loop_
_entity_poly.entity_id
_entity_poly.type
_entity_poly.pdbx_seq_one_letter_code
_entity_poly.pdbx_strand_id
1 'polypeptide(L)'
;MLFETGRPFRPAMFESVLKNFTPDVPNSISGRPRQEDAQEFLSFIMDQMHDELLKLEGQSSGTNGFKTSTVSSTEEDEWETVGPKNKSAVTRTQSIIPSELSDIFGGQLRSVVKARGNKASATVQPFLLLHLDIHLEVVRTIEDALHLFSAPENLEGYRASAIGKGGVVTARKSIKIQTLSKIMILHLMRFSYGSQGSAKLLKPVHFPLEFMLSRELLVSSSTEPKV
;
A
#
# COMPACT_ATOMS: atom_id res chain seq x y z
N MET A 1 22.88 -18.88 -25.26
CA MET A 1 21.57 -19.38 -25.74
C MET A 1 20.84 -18.22 -26.37
N LEU A 2 20.47 -18.33 -27.64
CA LEU A 2 19.57 -17.37 -28.28
C LEU A 2 18.15 -17.79 -27.87
N PHE A 3 17.44 -16.98 -27.09
CA PHE A 3 16.02 -17.24 -26.83
C PHE A 3 15.26 -16.98 -28.13
N GLU A 4 14.64 -18.00 -28.70
CA GLU A 4 13.67 -17.82 -29.79
C GLU A 4 12.45 -17.08 -29.23
N THR A 5 12.40 -15.77 -29.46
CA THR A 5 11.21 -14.98 -29.16
C THR A 5 10.26 -15.04 -30.35
N GLY A 6 8.98 -15.33 -30.06
CA GLY A 6 7.93 -15.29 -31.07
C GLY A 6 7.72 -13.88 -31.65
N ARG A 7 6.85 -13.77 -32.67
CA ARG A 7 6.51 -12.47 -33.25
C ARG A 7 5.87 -11.55 -32.19
N PRO A 8 6.27 -10.27 -32.10
CA PRO A 8 5.62 -9.32 -31.21
C PRO A 8 4.11 -9.25 -31.45
N PHE A 9 3.34 -9.26 -30.37
CA PHE A 9 1.88 -9.14 -30.40
C PHE A 9 1.45 -7.71 -30.04
N ARG A 10 0.44 -7.17 -30.75
CA ARG A 10 -0.15 -5.85 -30.44
C ARG A 10 -1.43 -6.05 -29.62
N PRO A 11 -1.49 -5.60 -28.35
CA PRO A 11 -2.64 -5.81 -27.47
C PRO A 11 -3.80 -4.84 -27.76
N ALA A 12 -4.35 -4.90 -28.97
CA ALA A 12 -5.42 -3.99 -29.42
C ALA A 12 -6.70 -4.08 -28.57
N MET A 13 -6.93 -5.20 -27.87
CA MET A 13 -8.06 -5.34 -26.95
C MET A 13 -8.00 -4.39 -25.75
N PHE A 14 -6.84 -3.83 -25.42
CA PHE A 14 -6.66 -2.88 -24.31
C PHE A 14 -6.91 -1.43 -24.70
N GLU A 15 -7.19 -1.12 -25.97
CA GLU A 15 -7.39 0.27 -26.42
C GLU A 15 -8.52 0.98 -25.64
N SER A 16 -9.61 0.26 -25.31
CA SER A 16 -10.70 0.81 -24.49
C SER A 16 -10.27 1.06 -23.04
N VAL A 17 -9.48 0.16 -22.46
CA VAL A 17 -8.94 0.30 -21.09
C VAL A 17 -8.02 1.52 -21.01
N LEU A 18 -7.15 1.70 -22.01
CA LEU A 18 -6.26 2.86 -22.10
C LEU A 18 -7.05 4.18 -22.26
N LYS A 19 -8.12 4.18 -23.07
CA LYS A 19 -9.00 5.35 -23.22
C LYS A 19 -9.68 5.73 -21.90
N ASN A 20 -10.07 4.74 -21.09
CA ASN A 20 -10.67 4.99 -19.77
C ASN A 20 -9.63 5.51 -18.77
N PHE A 21 -8.37 5.07 -18.89
CA PHE A 21 -7.27 5.53 -18.04
C PHE A 21 -6.90 6.99 -18.31
N THR A 22 -6.84 7.39 -19.59
CA THR A 22 -6.46 8.74 -20.02
C THR A 22 -7.54 9.37 -20.90
N PRO A 23 -8.70 9.75 -20.35
CA PRO A 23 -9.83 10.26 -21.14
C PRO A 23 -9.55 11.60 -21.83
N ASP A 24 -8.64 12.39 -21.26
CA ASP A 24 -8.30 13.75 -21.73
C ASP A 24 -7.21 13.76 -22.81
N VAL A 25 -6.64 12.62 -23.17
CA VAL A 25 -5.66 12.52 -24.25
C VAL A 25 -6.42 12.23 -25.56
N PRO A 26 -6.49 13.19 -26.51
CA PRO A 26 -7.16 12.95 -27.78
C PRO A 26 -6.52 11.76 -28.50
N ASN A 27 -7.32 10.94 -29.18
CA ASN A 27 -6.86 9.95 -30.16
C ASN A 27 -6.22 10.64 -31.39
N SER A 28 -5.22 11.51 -31.19
CA SER A 28 -4.59 12.25 -32.27
C SER A 28 -3.64 11.33 -33.02
N ILE A 29 -4.06 11.01 -34.25
CA ILE A 29 -3.49 10.10 -35.24
C ILE A 29 -2.08 10.49 -35.75
N SER A 30 -1.39 11.49 -35.18
CA SER A 30 -0.07 11.92 -35.67
C SER A 30 1.05 12.06 -34.63
N GLY A 31 0.81 11.72 -33.37
CA GLY A 31 1.80 11.84 -32.29
C GLY A 31 2.03 10.53 -31.54
N ARG A 32 3.24 10.37 -30.95
CA ARG A 32 3.45 9.32 -29.94
C ARG A 32 2.46 9.57 -28.79
N PRO A 33 1.76 8.53 -28.30
CA PRO A 33 0.88 8.69 -27.14
C PRO A 33 1.68 9.23 -25.95
N ARG A 34 1.00 9.97 -25.07
CA ARG A 34 1.60 10.50 -23.84
C ARG A 34 2.21 9.34 -23.05
N GLN A 35 3.41 9.55 -22.50
CA GLN A 35 3.97 8.58 -21.56
C GLN A 35 3.21 8.68 -20.24
N GLU A 36 2.93 7.53 -19.65
CA GLU A 36 2.19 7.41 -18.40
C GLU A 36 3.02 6.72 -17.31
N ASP A 37 2.62 6.91 -16.05
CA ASP A 37 3.21 6.19 -14.93
C ASP A 37 2.67 4.75 -14.88
N ALA A 38 3.58 3.77 -14.96
CA ALA A 38 3.22 2.36 -14.95
C ALA A 38 2.56 1.90 -13.64
N GLN A 39 2.92 2.51 -12.50
CA GLN A 39 2.30 2.18 -11.22
C GLN A 39 0.87 2.72 -11.15
N GLU A 40 0.63 3.93 -11.65
CA GLU A 40 -0.72 4.49 -11.71
C GLU A 40 -1.63 3.63 -12.59
N PHE A 41 -1.15 3.22 -13.76
CA PHE A 41 -1.88 2.31 -14.64
C PHE A 41 -2.13 0.94 -13.99
N LEU A 42 -1.14 0.39 -13.27
CA LEU A 42 -1.29 -0.87 -12.54
C LEU A 42 -2.37 -0.79 -11.46
N SER A 43 -2.38 0.28 -10.66
CA SER A 43 -3.43 0.49 -9.65
C SER A 43 -4.81 0.60 -10.30
N PHE A 44 -4.93 1.40 -11.37
CA PHE A 44 -6.18 1.57 -12.11
C PHE A 44 -6.73 0.25 -12.67
N ILE A 45 -5.86 -0.60 -13.22
CA ILE A 45 -6.32 -1.87 -13.80
C ILE A 45 -6.64 -2.91 -12.73
N MET A 46 -5.88 -2.95 -11.63
CA MET A 46 -6.18 -3.85 -10.51
C MET A 46 -7.52 -3.49 -9.85
N ASP A 47 -7.83 -2.20 -9.69
CA ASP A 47 -9.12 -1.76 -9.14
C ASP A 47 -10.29 -2.18 -10.04
N GLN A 48 -10.17 -2.01 -11.36
CA GLN A 48 -11.20 -2.48 -12.29
C GLN A 48 -11.35 -3.99 -12.31
N MET A 49 -10.24 -4.74 -12.35
CA MET A 49 -10.27 -6.20 -12.30
C MET A 49 -10.91 -6.69 -11.01
N HIS A 50 -10.61 -6.05 -9.89
CA HIS A 50 -11.21 -6.35 -8.60
C HIS A 50 -12.74 -6.17 -8.63
N ASP A 51 -13.22 -5.02 -9.10
CA ASP A 51 -14.66 -4.74 -9.22
C ASP A 51 -15.37 -5.69 -10.19
N GLU A 52 -14.72 -6.06 -11.29
CA GLU A 52 -15.26 -7.03 -12.25
C GLU A 52 -15.36 -8.44 -11.65
N LEU A 53 -14.36 -8.89 -10.89
CA LEU A 53 -14.38 -10.18 -10.21
C LEU A 53 -15.49 -10.24 -9.15
N LEU A 54 -15.65 -9.18 -8.35
CA LEU A 54 -16.76 -9.09 -7.39
C LEU A 54 -18.13 -9.20 -8.05
N LYS A 55 -18.31 -8.57 -9.21
CA LYS A 55 -19.56 -8.67 -9.99
C LYS A 55 -19.80 -10.09 -10.51
N LEU A 56 -18.76 -10.78 -10.97
CA LEU A 56 -18.85 -12.15 -11.46
C LEU A 56 -19.19 -13.15 -10.34
N GLU A 57 -18.71 -12.91 -9.13
CA GLU A 57 -19.00 -13.72 -7.94
C GLU A 57 -20.41 -13.46 -7.37
N GLY A 58 -21.19 -12.57 -7.98
CA GLY A 58 -22.53 -12.20 -7.48
C GLY A 58 -22.50 -11.32 -6.23
N GLN A 59 -21.33 -10.80 -5.85
CA GLN A 59 -21.13 -9.87 -4.74
C GLN A 59 -21.45 -8.42 -5.19
N SER A 60 -22.60 -8.21 -5.82
CA SER A 60 -23.00 -6.87 -6.26
C SER A 60 -23.49 -6.04 -5.06
N SER A 61 -22.69 -5.10 -4.57
CA SER A 61 -23.25 -3.93 -3.91
C SER A 61 -23.94 -3.08 -4.97
N GLY A 62 -25.27 -3.13 -5.01
CA GLY A 62 -26.07 -2.30 -5.89
C GLY A 62 -25.89 -0.83 -5.56
N THR A 63 -24.92 -0.17 -6.19
CA THR A 63 -24.88 1.29 -6.35
C THR A 63 -24.02 1.64 -7.55
N ASN A 64 -24.62 2.24 -8.56
CA ASN A 64 -23.92 3.00 -9.60
C ASN A 64 -23.18 4.17 -8.94
N GLY A 65 -21.89 3.98 -8.68
CA GLY A 65 -21.04 5.04 -8.18
C GLY A 65 -19.67 4.48 -7.86
N PHE A 66 -18.64 5.16 -8.36
CA PHE A 66 -17.22 5.02 -8.05
C PHE A 66 -16.98 5.12 -6.53
N LYS A 67 -17.36 4.09 -5.78
CA LYS A 67 -17.09 3.93 -4.36
C LYS A 67 -16.17 2.73 -4.25
N THR A 68 -14.93 3.01 -3.86
CA THR A 68 -13.90 2.03 -3.57
C THR A 68 -14.51 0.91 -2.72
N SER A 69 -14.28 -0.35 -3.10
CA SER A 69 -14.74 -1.59 -2.44
C SER A 69 -14.14 -1.83 -1.03
N THR A 70 -13.75 -0.74 -0.36
CA THR A 70 -13.19 -0.73 0.98
C THR A 70 -14.31 -0.60 1.99
N VAL A 71 -14.46 -1.62 2.83
CA VAL A 71 -15.38 -1.61 3.97
C VAL A 71 -14.59 -1.14 5.20
N SER A 72 -15.06 -0.07 5.82
CA SER A 72 -14.57 0.38 7.13
C SER A 72 -15.51 -0.19 8.17
N SER A 73 -15.11 -1.20 8.93
CA SER A 73 -15.82 -1.61 10.14
C SER A 73 -15.54 -0.56 11.23
N THR A 74 -16.34 0.50 11.25
CA THR A 74 -16.58 1.30 12.46
C THR A 74 -17.90 0.84 13.04
N GLU A 75 -17.97 -0.44 13.40
CA GLU A 75 -19.04 -0.90 14.26
C GLU A 75 -18.60 -0.58 15.69
N GLU A 76 -19.57 -0.21 16.54
CA GLU A 76 -19.44 0.40 17.87
C GLU A 76 -18.72 -0.48 18.93
N ASP A 77 -17.94 -1.46 18.50
CA ASP A 77 -17.08 -2.28 19.33
C ASP A 77 -15.62 -1.78 19.24
N GLU A 78 -15.33 -0.77 20.06
CA GLU A 78 -13.97 -0.34 20.41
C GLU A 78 -13.22 -1.48 21.13
N TRP A 79 -12.83 -2.52 20.39
CA TRP A 79 -12.00 -3.60 20.94
C TRP A 79 -10.62 -3.05 21.27
N GLU A 80 -10.36 -2.80 22.56
CA GLU A 80 -9.01 -2.61 23.07
C GLU A 80 -8.21 -3.90 22.82
N THR A 81 -7.37 -3.90 21.78
CA THR A 81 -6.48 -5.04 21.54
C THR A 81 -5.30 -4.92 22.51
N VAL A 82 -5.15 -5.90 23.41
CA VAL A 82 -3.97 -6.01 24.28
C VAL A 82 -2.76 -6.42 23.45
N GLY A 83 -1.81 -5.52 23.28
CA GLY A 83 -0.51 -5.85 22.69
C GLY A 83 0.38 -6.59 23.69
N PRO A 84 1.52 -7.15 23.23
CA PRO A 84 2.52 -7.75 24.11
C PRO A 84 2.88 -6.80 25.27
N LYS A 85 2.85 -7.31 26.51
CA LYS A 85 3.07 -6.57 27.78
C LYS A 85 1.89 -5.69 28.27
N ASN A 86 0.63 -6.12 28.13
CA ASN A 86 -0.56 -5.40 28.62
C ASN A 86 -0.68 -3.94 28.13
N LYS A 87 -0.16 -3.64 26.94
CA LYS A 87 -0.30 -2.31 26.33
C LYS A 87 -1.53 -2.34 25.43
N SER A 88 -2.66 -1.82 25.91
CA SER A 88 -3.85 -1.71 25.08
C SER A 88 -3.69 -0.61 24.02
N ALA A 89 -4.23 -0.86 22.83
CA ALA A 89 -4.31 0.09 21.74
C ALA A 89 -5.70 0.07 21.11
N VAL A 90 -6.25 1.26 20.86
CA VAL A 90 -7.50 1.41 20.11
C VAL A 90 -7.20 1.08 18.66
N THR A 91 -7.80 0.02 18.13
CA THR A 91 -7.49 -0.50 16.79
C THR A 91 -8.65 -0.25 15.82
N ARG A 92 -8.38 0.47 14.73
CA ARG A 92 -9.33 0.64 13.61
C ARG A 92 -8.90 -0.25 12.45
N THR A 93 -9.83 -1.03 11.89
CA THR A 93 -9.54 -1.91 10.75
C THR A 93 -10.28 -1.44 9.51
N GLN A 94 -9.55 -1.38 8.40
CA GLN A 94 -10.08 -1.25 7.04
C GLN A 94 -9.83 -2.56 6.31
N SER A 95 -10.79 -3.02 5.53
CA SER A 95 -10.69 -4.22 4.71
C SER A 95 -11.24 -3.97 3.32
N ILE A 96 -10.67 -4.64 2.32
CA ILE A 96 -11.26 -4.74 0.99
C ILE A 96 -12.22 -5.94 1.02
N ILE A 97 -13.34 -5.85 0.31
CA ILE A 97 -14.18 -7.03 0.06
C ILE A 97 -13.31 -8.10 -0.62
N PRO A 98 -13.27 -9.36 -0.15
CA PRO A 98 -12.45 -10.38 -0.78
C PRO A 98 -12.90 -10.70 -2.21
N SER A 99 -11.91 -10.87 -3.10
CA SER A 99 -12.02 -11.31 -4.49
C SER A 99 -10.80 -12.18 -4.83
N GLU A 100 -10.84 -12.94 -5.92
CA GLU A 100 -9.68 -13.69 -6.42
C GLU A 100 -8.42 -12.82 -6.61
N LEU A 101 -8.57 -11.54 -6.97
CA LEU A 101 -7.43 -10.61 -7.11
C LEU A 101 -6.79 -10.27 -5.75
N SER A 102 -7.62 -9.91 -4.77
CA SER A 102 -7.13 -9.60 -3.42
C SER A 102 -6.57 -10.84 -2.72
N ASP A 103 -7.01 -12.04 -3.10
CA ASP A 103 -6.47 -13.29 -2.57
C ASP A 103 -5.05 -13.61 -3.05
N ILE A 104 -4.61 -12.95 -4.14
CA ILE A 104 -3.26 -13.08 -4.71
C ILE A 104 -2.38 -11.93 -4.26
N PHE A 105 -2.83 -10.69 -4.48
CA PHE A 105 -2.02 -9.47 -4.29
C PHE A 105 -2.32 -8.73 -2.99
N GLY A 106 -3.44 -9.03 -2.35
CA GLY A 106 -3.88 -8.37 -1.13
C GLY A 106 -3.06 -8.79 0.09
N GLY A 107 -2.67 -7.80 0.87
CA GLY A 107 -2.14 -7.97 2.23
C GLY A 107 -2.69 -6.89 3.16
N GLN A 108 -2.23 -6.89 4.40
CA GLN A 108 -2.61 -5.89 5.40
C GLN A 108 -1.38 -5.31 6.09
N LEU A 109 -1.37 -3.98 6.23
CA LEU A 109 -0.43 -3.24 7.05
C LEU A 109 -1.07 -2.87 8.38
N ARG A 110 -0.29 -2.88 9.45
CA ARG A 110 -0.65 -2.35 10.76
C ARG A 110 0.24 -1.16 11.08
N SER A 111 -0.35 0.03 11.08
CA SER A 111 0.28 1.26 11.56
C SER A 111 -0.03 1.44 13.05
N VAL A 112 0.96 1.77 13.87
CA VAL A 112 0.77 2.09 15.29
C VAL A 112 1.32 3.47 15.56
N VAL A 113 0.49 4.35 16.12
CA VAL A 113 0.86 5.69 16.57
C VAL A 113 0.84 5.72 18.08
N LYS A 114 1.94 6.19 18.69
CA LYS A 114 2.03 6.40 20.13
C LYS A 114 2.50 7.82 20.43
N ALA A 115 1.59 8.63 20.96
CA ALA A 115 1.90 9.95 21.49
C ALA A 115 2.30 9.86 22.97
N ARG A 116 3.22 10.73 23.40
CA ARG A 116 3.61 10.82 24.82
C ARG A 116 2.38 11.12 25.68
N GLY A 117 2.18 10.35 26.76
CA GLY A 117 1.05 10.52 27.68
C GLY A 117 -0.30 10.02 27.18
N ASN A 118 -0.37 9.42 25.99
CA ASN A 118 -1.60 8.86 25.43
C ASN A 118 -1.50 7.34 25.23
N LYS A 119 -2.66 6.66 25.17
CA LYS A 119 -2.74 5.27 24.72
C LYS A 119 -2.28 5.19 23.25
N ALA A 120 -1.75 4.03 22.86
CA ALA A 120 -1.41 3.81 21.45
C ALA A 120 -2.70 3.67 20.63
N SER A 121 -2.66 4.13 19.39
CA SER A 121 -3.70 3.87 18.39
C SER A 121 -3.10 3.02 17.28
N ALA A 122 -3.83 2.01 16.84
CA ALA A 122 -3.44 1.16 15.73
C ALA A 122 -4.46 1.28 14.59
N THR A 123 -3.98 1.25 13.36
CA THR A 123 -4.80 1.18 12.16
C THR A 123 -4.33 0.00 11.32
N VAL A 124 -5.24 -0.91 11.00
CA VAL A 124 -5.02 -1.96 10.02
C VAL A 124 -5.61 -1.49 8.70
N GLN A 125 -4.80 -1.50 7.64
CA GLN A 125 -5.21 -1.07 6.31
C GLN A 125 -4.76 -2.08 5.25
N PRO A 126 -5.57 -2.32 4.22
CA PRO A 126 -5.21 -3.23 3.14
C PRO A 126 -4.14 -2.61 2.24
N PHE A 127 -3.41 -3.45 1.52
CA PHE A 127 -2.54 -3.03 0.41
C PHE A 127 -2.58 -4.05 -0.73
N LEU A 128 -2.39 -3.58 -1.97
CA LEU A 128 -2.13 -4.41 -3.15
C LEU A 128 -0.67 -4.31 -3.61
N LEU A 129 0.01 -3.23 -3.22
CA LEU A 129 1.43 -3.00 -3.47
C LEU A 129 2.03 -2.15 -2.35
N LEU A 130 3.35 -2.24 -2.16
CA LEU A 130 4.09 -1.42 -1.20
C LEU A 130 4.90 -0.36 -1.94
N HIS A 131 4.70 0.90 -1.56
CA HIS A 131 5.50 2.01 -2.04
C HIS A 131 6.75 2.15 -1.17
N LEU A 132 7.92 1.95 -1.79
CA LEU A 132 9.20 2.00 -1.12
C LEU A 132 9.90 3.32 -1.44
N ASP A 133 10.10 4.13 -0.40
CA ASP A 133 10.95 5.31 -0.49
C ASP A 133 12.41 4.87 -0.62
N ILE A 134 13.07 5.36 -1.67
CA ILE A 134 14.45 5.09 -1.99
C ILE A 134 15.28 6.37 -2.10
N HIS A 135 14.78 7.53 -1.66
CA HIS A 135 15.48 8.81 -1.78
C HIS A 135 16.73 8.88 -0.92
N LEU A 136 16.67 8.40 0.33
CA LEU A 136 17.80 8.46 1.26
C LEU A 136 19.01 7.70 0.73
N GLU A 137 20.21 8.30 0.76
CA GLU A 137 21.44 7.72 0.21
C GLU A 137 21.82 6.37 0.82
N VAL A 138 21.43 6.14 2.08
CA VAL A 138 21.65 4.88 2.80
C VAL A 138 20.85 3.71 2.20
N VAL A 139 19.74 3.99 1.48
CA VAL A 139 18.92 2.97 0.83
C VAL A 139 19.57 2.58 -0.49
N ARG A 140 20.14 1.37 -0.56
CA ARG A 140 20.82 0.84 -1.76
C ARG A 140 20.28 -0.52 -2.20
N THR A 141 19.46 -1.15 -1.37
CA THR A 141 18.83 -2.46 -1.62
C THR A 141 17.32 -2.40 -1.35
N ILE A 142 16.57 -3.42 -1.77
CA ILE A 142 15.14 -3.54 -1.41
C ILE A 142 14.97 -3.82 0.08
N GLU A 143 15.93 -4.52 0.69
CA GLU A 143 16.04 -4.76 2.12
C GLU A 143 16.09 -3.42 2.86
N ASP A 144 17.03 -2.54 2.51
CA ASP A 144 17.17 -1.21 3.13
C ASP A 144 15.87 -0.41 3.01
N ALA A 145 15.22 -0.47 1.85
CA ALA A 145 13.99 0.26 1.59
C ALA A 145 12.81 -0.29 2.42
N LEU A 146 12.72 -1.61 2.60
CA LEU A 146 11.74 -2.25 3.48
C LEU A 146 12.02 -1.97 4.96
N HIS A 147 13.29 -1.97 5.38
CA HIS A 147 13.68 -1.56 6.72
C HIS A 147 13.29 -0.10 6.98
N LEU A 148 13.52 0.79 6.02
CA LEU A 148 13.09 2.19 6.10
C LEU A 148 11.57 2.31 6.16
N PHE A 149 10.85 1.57 5.32
CA PHE A 149 9.38 1.54 5.29
C PHE A 149 8.78 1.16 6.65
N SER A 150 9.40 0.23 7.38
CA SER A 150 8.97 -0.20 8.72
C SER A 150 9.66 0.53 9.87
N ALA A 151 10.64 1.38 9.59
CA ALA A 151 11.37 2.14 10.60
C ALA A 151 10.40 3.10 11.30
N PRO A 152 10.41 3.17 12.64
CA PRO A 152 9.52 4.11 13.29
C PRO A 152 9.95 5.55 13.05
N GLU A 153 9.00 6.39 12.67
CA GLU A 153 9.18 7.82 12.39
C GLU A 153 8.60 8.68 13.51
N ASN A 154 9.17 9.87 13.74
CA ASN A 154 8.57 10.87 14.62
C ASN A 154 7.58 11.72 13.81
N LEU A 155 6.37 11.91 14.33
CA LEU A 155 5.38 12.78 13.75
C LEU A 155 5.57 14.20 14.28
N GLU A 156 5.93 15.13 13.39
CA GLU A 156 5.97 16.55 13.71
C GLU A 156 4.55 17.14 13.78
N GLY A 157 4.31 18.07 14.70
CA GLY A 157 3.03 18.77 14.80
C GLY A 157 1.84 17.94 15.27
N TYR A 158 2.03 16.71 15.75
CA TYR A 158 0.93 15.85 16.18
C TYR A 158 0.15 16.45 17.37
N ARG A 159 -1.17 16.58 17.20
CA ARG A 159 -2.10 17.04 18.24
C ARG A 159 -2.99 15.88 18.67
N ALA A 160 -2.86 15.46 19.92
CA ALA A 160 -3.71 14.41 20.48
C ALA A 160 -5.11 14.98 20.78
N SER A 161 -6.16 14.21 20.49
CA SER A 161 -7.56 14.58 20.74
C SER A 161 -8.01 14.42 22.19
N ALA A 162 -7.17 13.87 23.08
CA ALA A 162 -7.54 13.59 24.46
C ALA A 162 -7.44 14.83 25.38
N ILE A 163 -8.61 15.28 25.84
CA ILE A 163 -8.96 16.03 27.06
C ILE A 163 -7.93 17.07 27.55
N GLY A 164 -8.20 18.33 27.22
CA GLY A 164 -7.85 19.49 28.06
C GLY A 164 -6.49 20.14 27.86
N LYS A 165 -5.58 19.55 27.09
CA LYS A 165 -4.28 20.17 26.75
C LYS A 165 -4.01 20.03 25.26
N GLY A 166 -4.58 20.94 24.47
CA GLY A 166 -4.36 21.07 23.02
C GLY A 166 -2.94 21.53 22.65
N GLY A 167 -1.92 20.84 23.16
CA GLY A 167 -0.52 21.07 22.85
C GLY A 167 -0.03 20.09 21.78
N VAL A 168 0.96 20.52 21.00
CA VAL A 168 1.73 19.62 20.14
C VAL A 168 2.52 18.67 21.03
N VAL A 169 2.38 17.37 20.81
CA VAL A 169 3.09 16.33 21.56
C VAL A 169 3.92 15.48 20.62
N THR A 170 5.07 15.01 21.11
CA THR A 170 5.88 14.05 20.36
C THR A 170 5.12 12.74 20.21
N ALA A 171 4.92 12.31 18.96
CA ALA A 171 4.33 11.02 18.62
C ALA A 171 5.28 10.23 17.72
N ARG A 172 5.28 8.91 17.89
CA ARG A 172 6.04 7.98 17.07
C ARG A 172 5.08 7.07 16.32
N LYS A 173 5.27 6.93 15.02
CA LYS A 173 4.50 6.04 14.14
C LYS A 173 5.40 4.92 13.66
N SER A 174 4.85 3.71 13.55
CA SER A 174 5.55 2.56 12.95
C SER A 174 4.58 1.74 12.13
N ILE A 175 5.03 1.24 10.98
CA ILE A 175 4.22 0.41 10.08
C ILE A 175 4.85 -0.99 10.02
N LYS A 176 4.01 -2.02 10.13
CA LYS A 176 4.42 -3.42 9.93
C LYS A 176 3.44 -4.15 9.04
N ILE A 177 3.89 -5.21 8.40
CA ILE A 177 3.03 -6.12 7.65
C ILE A 177 2.32 -7.04 8.65
N GLN A 178 1.00 -6.99 8.66
CA GLN A 178 0.16 -7.86 9.47
C GLN A 178 -0.16 -9.15 8.72
N THR A 179 -0.54 -9.03 7.45
CA THR A 179 -0.88 -10.16 6.58
C THR A 179 -0.11 -10.00 5.27
N LEU A 180 0.59 -11.05 4.85
CA LEU A 180 1.35 -11.07 3.59
C LEU A 180 0.43 -11.37 2.41
N SER A 181 0.73 -10.78 1.25
CA SER A 181 0.17 -11.22 -0.02
C SER A 181 0.92 -12.44 -0.55
N LYS A 182 0.27 -13.26 -1.38
CA LYS A 182 0.92 -14.41 -2.04
C LYS A 182 1.94 -13.92 -3.08
N ILE A 183 1.58 -12.85 -3.80
CA ILE A 183 2.47 -12.12 -4.70
C ILE A 183 2.59 -10.69 -4.19
N MET A 184 3.80 -10.29 -3.80
CA MET A 184 4.06 -8.96 -3.28
C MET A 184 4.63 -8.06 -4.38
N ILE A 185 3.94 -6.95 -4.64
CA ILE A 185 4.38 -5.94 -5.60
C ILE A 185 5.09 -4.83 -4.84
N LEU A 186 6.36 -4.59 -5.17
CA LEU A 186 7.18 -3.53 -4.58
C LEU A 186 7.38 -2.42 -5.62
N HIS A 187 6.81 -1.24 -5.36
CA HIS A 187 6.99 -0.07 -6.20
C HIS A 187 8.08 0.83 -5.63
N LEU A 188 9.17 1.01 -6.40
CA LEU A 188 10.25 1.92 -6.02
C LEU A 188 9.90 3.35 -6.43
N MET A 189 9.72 4.25 -5.45
CA MET A 189 9.36 5.64 -5.69
C MET A 189 10.52 6.42 -6.31
N ARG A 190 10.63 6.39 -7.64
CA ARG A 190 11.70 7.05 -8.40
C ARG A 190 11.37 8.46 -8.84
N PHE A 191 10.13 8.90 -8.74
CA PHE A 191 9.75 10.23 -9.17
C PHE A 191 9.46 11.11 -7.95
N SER A 192 10.11 12.27 -7.90
CA SER A 192 9.84 13.32 -6.93
C SER A 192 9.33 14.55 -7.65
N TYR A 193 8.33 15.21 -7.07
CA TYR A 193 7.78 16.47 -7.58
C TYR A 193 8.16 17.60 -6.63
N GLY A 194 8.92 18.56 -7.12
CA GLY A 194 9.36 19.73 -6.37
C GLY A 194 8.98 21.03 -7.08
N SER A 195 9.37 22.16 -6.48
CA SER A 195 9.14 23.49 -7.06
C SER A 195 9.80 23.69 -8.44
N GLN A 196 10.81 22.89 -8.77
CA GLN A 196 11.53 22.91 -10.05
C GLN A 196 11.02 21.88 -11.07
N GLY A 197 9.88 21.24 -10.80
CA GLY A 197 9.29 20.20 -11.65
C GLY A 197 9.53 18.78 -11.14
N SER A 198 9.42 17.80 -12.04
CA SER A 198 9.62 16.39 -11.74
C SER A 198 11.08 15.97 -11.98
N ALA A 199 11.62 15.16 -11.07
CA ALA A 199 12.94 14.58 -11.21
C ALA A 199 12.87 13.06 -11.03
N LYS A 200 13.64 12.33 -11.84
CA LYS A 200 13.77 10.89 -11.74
C LYS A 200 15.04 10.52 -10.97
N LEU A 201 14.88 9.72 -9.92
CA LEU A 201 15.97 9.15 -9.15
C LEU A 201 16.59 7.97 -9.91
N LEU A 202 17.79 8.22 -10.43
CA LEU A 202 18.59 7.24 -11.19
C LEU A 202 19.53 6.39 -10.32
N LYS A 203 19.49 6.58 -8.99
CA LYS A 203 20.31 5.81 -8.06
C LYS A 203 20.04 4.30 -8.22
N PRO A 204 21.08 3.46 -8.29
CA PRO A 204 20.91 2.01 -8.33
C PRO A 204 20.28 1.52 -7.02
N VAL A 205 19.35 0.58 -7.13
CA VAL A 205 18.77 -0.15 -6.00
C VAL A 205 18.87 -1.63 -6.36
N HIS A 206 19.66 -2.37 -5.59
CA HIS A 206 19.87 -3.79 -5.80
C HIS A 206 18.69 -4.61 -5.27
N PHE A 207 18.31 -5.64 -6.00
CA PHE A 207 17.31 -6.63 -5.58
C PHE A 207 17.82 -8.02 -5.97
N PRO A 208 17.89 -8.97 -5.03
CA PRO A 208 18.32 -10.32 -5.33
C PRO A 208 17.21 -11.10 -6.06
N LEU A 209 17.59 -12.19 -6.75
CA LEU A 209 16.63 -13.13 -7.35
C LEU A 209 15.86 -13.92 -6.28
N GLU A 210 16.52 -14.22 -5.17
CA GLU A 210 15.94 -14.87 -4.00
C GLU A 210 15.99 -13.89 -2.83
N PHE A 211 14.84 -13.66 -2.20
CA PHE A 211 14.69 -12.69 -1.13
C PHE A 211 14.02 -13.34 0.08
N MET A 212 14.61 -13.15 1.26
CA MET A 212 14.01 -13.56 2.53
C MET A 212 13.48 -12.34 3.26
N LEU A 213 12.16 -12.29 3.46
CA LEU A 213 11.53 -11.22 4.21
C LEU A 213 11.89 -11.32 5.71
N SER A 214 12.52 -10.28 6.26
CA SER A 214 12.86 -10.24 7.68
C SER A 214 11.60 -10.27 8.55
N ARG A 215 11.63 -11.09 9.62
CA ARG A 215 10.54 -11.18 10.59
C ARG A 215 10.26 -9.86 11.29
N GLU A 216 11.22 -8.94 11.35
CA GLU A 216 11.01 -7.64 11.99
C GLU A 216 10.02 -6.75 11.24
N LEU A 217 9.83 -6.99 9.94
CA LEU A 217 8.85 -6.30 9.10
C LEU A 217 7.43 -6.78 9.41
N LEU A 218 7.29 -7.95 10.04
CA LEU A 218 6.01 -8.55 10.41
C LEU A 218 5.55 -8.08 11.80
N VAL A 219 4.23 -7.99 11.98
CA VAL A 219 3.63 -7.91 13.32
C VAL A 219 4.04 -9.17 14.09
N SER A 220 4.55 -9.01 15.31
CA SER A 220 4.87 -10.16 16.15
C SER A 220 3.57 -10.87 16.54
N SER A 221 3.47 -12.17 16.27
CA SER A 221 2.48 -13.01 16.91
C SER A 221 2.81 -13.08 18.40
N SER A 222 1.96 -12.56 19.27
CA SER A 222 2.03 -12.92 20.69
C SER A 222 1.55 -14.36 20.83
N THR A 223 2.41 -15.32 20.53
CA THR A 223 2.22 -16.67 21.05
C THR A 223 2.61 -16.61 22.52
N GLU A 224 1.65 -16.23 23.38
CA GLU A 224 1.71 -16.66 24.77
C GLU A 224 1.63 -18.18 24.76
N PRO A 225 2.60 -18.90 25.34
CA PRO A 225 2.41 -20.32 25.60
C PRO A 225 1.27 -20.43 26.59
N LYS A 226 0.17 -21.09 26.19
CA LYS A 226 -0.81 -21.60 27.15
C LYS A 226 -0.05 -22.58 28.05
N VAL A 227 0.20 -22.18 29.29
CA VAL A 227 0.61 -23.06 30.39
C VAL A 227 -0.67 -23.57 31.05
#